data_AF-A0A512TIU3-F1
#
_entry.id   AF-A0A512TIU3-F1
#
_cell.length_a   1.000
_cell.length_b   1.000
_cell.length_c   1.000
_cell.angle_alpha   90.00
_cell.angle_beta   90.00
_cell.angle_gamma   90.00
#
_symmetry.space_group_name_H-M   'P 1'
#
loop_
_entity.id
_entity.type
_entity.pdbx_description
1 polymer ?
#
loop_
_entity_poly.entity_id
_entity_poly.type
_entity_poly.pdbx_seq_one_letter_code
_entity_poly.pdbx_strand_id
1 'polypeptide(L)'
;MEKLKRKLIGYYRYYGITDNTENLDKFRYLVRRLTFKWLNRRSQKRSYNWISFDAMFKYFNIPKAKVYVNIFELKEDITYIL
;
A
#
# COMPACT_ATOMS: atom_id res chain seq x y z
N MET A 1 7.64 -6.47 -9.67
CA MET A 1 7.27 -5.84 -8.37
C MET A 1 7.14 -4.33 -8.47
N GLU A 2 7.92 -3.66 -9.33
CA GLU A 2 7.87 -2.19 -9.50
C GLU A 2 6.47 -1.62 -9.78
N LYS A 3 5.69 -2.25 -10.68
CA LYS A 3 4.32 -1.81 -10.97
C LYS A 3 3.39 -1.87 -9.74
N LEU A 4 3.57 -2.87 -8.87
CA LEU A 4 2.82 -2.98 -7.61
C LEU A 4 3.20 -1.84 -6.67
N LYS A 5 4.51 -1.57 -6.53
CA LYS A 5 5.04 -0.48 -5.73
C LYS A 5 4.46 0.86 -6.17
N ARG A 6 4.50 1.18 -7.47
CA ARG A 6 3.93 2.42 -8.02
C ARG A 6 2.43 2.57 -7.75
N LYS A 7 1.66 1.49 -7.88
CA LYS A 7 0.21 1.50 -7.57
C LYS A 7 -0.05 1.77 -6.09
N LEU A 8 0.68 1.13 -5.18
CA LEU A 8 0.54 1.35 -3.74
C LEU A 8 0.93 2.78 -3.34
N ILE A 9 2.02 3.31 -3.89
CA ILE A 9 2.42 4.70 -3.66
C ILE A 9 1.31 5.65 -4.10
N GLY A 10 0.74 5.46 -5.29
CA GLY A 10 -0.37 6.30 -5.77
C GLY A 10 -1.59 6.21 -4.86
N TYR A 11 -1.99 5.00 -4.48
CA TYR A 11 -3.14 4.79 -3.59
C TYR A 11 -2.93 5.46 -2.23
N TYR A 12 -1.76 5.28 -1.60
CA TYR A 12 -1.50 5.88 -0.30
C TYR A 12 -1.35 7.40 -0.37
N ARG A 13 -0.84 7.96 -1.47
CA ARG A 13 -0.83 9.42 -1.66
C ARG A 13 -2.22 10.02 -1.80
N TYR A 14 -3.14 9.30 -2.45
CA TYR A 14 -4.50 9.77 -2.68
C TYR A 14 -5.40 9.58 -1.46
N TYR A 15 -5.40 8.38 -0.87
CA TYR A 15 -6.28 8.03 0.24
C TYR A 15 -5.62 8.18 1.63
N GLY A 16 -4.34 8.52 1.69
CA GLY A 16 -3.59 8.72 2.92
C GLY A 16 -3.89 10.05 3.60
N ILE A 17 -5.15 10.27 3.95
CA ILE A 17 -5.61 11.42 4.74
C ILE A 17 -5.74 11.05 6.21
N THR A 18 -5.86 12.05 7.10
CA THR A 18 -6.14 11.81 8.52
C THR A 18 -7.37 10.91 8.68
N ASP A 19 -7.35 10.07 9.71
CA ASP A 19 -8.44 9.17 10.11
C ASP A 19 -8.79 8.03 9.11
N ASN A 20 -8.00 7.86 8.04
CA ASN A 20 -8.19 6.77 7.08
C ASN A 20 -7.17 5.61 7.22
N THR A 21 -6.34 5.62 8.27
CA THR A 21 -5.26 4.63 8.48
C THR A 21 -5.73 3.19 8.43
N GLU A 22 -6.85 2.88 9.10
CA GLU A 22 -7.39 1.53 9.19
C GLU A 22 -7.74 0.96 7.80
N ASN A 23 -8.35 1.77 6.93
CA ASN A 23 -8.67 1.33 5.57
C ASN A 23 -7.42 1.16 4.71
N LEU A 24 -6.39 1.99 4.89
CA LEU A 24 -5.10 1.82 4.20
C LEU A 24 -4.42 0.50 4.59
N ASP A 25 -4.48 0.14 5.88
CA ASP A 25 -3.93 -1.12 6.38
C ASP A 25 -4.72 -2.33 5.88
N LYS A 26 -6.06 -2.27 5.94
CA LYS A 26 -6.95 -3.28 5.34
C LYS A 26 -6.66 -3.48 3.86
N PHE A 27 -6.56 -2.38 3.10
CA PHE A 27 -6.21 -2.43 1.68
C PHE A 27 -4.85 -3.07 1.46
N ARG A 28 -3.83 -2.66 2.22
CA ARG A 28 -2.48 -3.25 2.16
C ARG A 28 -2.51 -4.76 2.40
N TYR A 29 -3.24 -5.21 3.41
CA TYR A 29 -3.37 -6.60 3.76
C TYR A 29 -3.98 -7.41 2.61
N LEU A 30 -5.08 -6.92 2.02
CA LEU A 30 -5.73 -7.57 0.88
C LEU A 30 -4.81 -7.64 -0.34
N VAL A 31 -4.10 -6.56 -0.65
CA VAL A 31 -3.12 -6.53 -1.75
C VAL A 31 -2.00 -7.56 -1.53
N ARG A 32 -1.48 -7.68 -0.30
CA ARG A 32 -0.48 -8.69 0.06
C ARG A 32 -1.00 -10.10 -0.18
N ARG A 33 -2.21 -10.42 0.29
CA ARG A 33 -2.82 -11.75 0.09
C ARG A 33 -3.09 -12.07 -1.37
N LEU A 34 -3.59 -11.12 -2.14
CA LEU A 34 -3.82 -11.30 -3.58
C LEU A 34 -2.50 -11.51 -4.32
N THR A 35 -1.45 -10.74 -4.00
CA THR A 35 -0.13 -10.89 -4.60
C THR A 35 0.45 -12.27 -4.31
N PHE A 36 0.40 -12.71 -3.04
CA PHE A 36 0.83 -14.05 -2.65
C PHE A 36 0.08 -15.15 -3.41
N LYS A 37 -1.26 -15.05 -3.47
CA LYS A 37 -2.13 -15.97 -4.19
C LYS A 37 -1.75 -16.08 -5.66
N TRP A 38 -1.61 -14.96 -6.36
CA TRP A 38 -1.36 -14.95 -7.80
C TRP A 38 0.07 -15.38 -8.16
N LEU A 39 1.07 -15.02 -7.36
CA LEU A 39 2.45 -15.50 -7.56
C LEU A 39 2.53 -17.02 -7.44
N ASN A 40 1.87 -17.60 -6.43
CA ASN A 40 1.82 -19.06 -6.24
C ASN A 40 0.94 -19.81 -7.24
N ARG A 41 0.11 -19.10 -8.01
CA ARG A 41 -0.68 -19.69 -9.12
C ARG A 41 0.03 -19.62 -10.46
N ARG A 42 1.06 -18.77 -10.62
CA ARG A 42 1.69 -18.48 -11.92
C ARG A 42 2.43 -19.68 -12.55
N SER A 43 2.86 -20.66 -11.77
CA SER A 43 3.84 -21.67 -12.26
C SER A 43 3.49 -23.13 -12.01
N GLN A 44 2.24 -23.47 -11.65
CA GLN A 44 1.85 -24.81 -11.13
C GLN A 44 2.65 -25.29 -9.89
N LYS A 45 3.70 -24.57 -9.48
CA LYS A 45 4.46 -24.74 -8.24
C LYS A 45 4.12 -23.63 -7.24
N ARG A 46 4.08 -23.99 -5.96
CA ARG A 46 4.06 -23.02 -4.85
C ARG A 46 5.47 -22.44 -4.67
N SER A 47 5.74 -21.33 -5.35
CA SER A 47 7.05 -20.66 -5.32
C SER A 47 7.36 -19.94 -4.00
N TYR A 48 6.35 -19.57 -3.21
CA TYR A 48 6.50 -18.80 -1.98
C TYR A 48 5.69 -19.39 -0.81
N ASN A 49 6.31 -19.45 0.36
CA ASN A 49 5.63 -19.43 1.66
C ASN A 49 5.58 -18.00 2.21
N TRP A 50 4.89 -17.76 3.34
CA TRP A 50 4.77 -16.40 3.89
C TRP A 50 6.13 -15.78 4.28
N ILE A 51 7.05 -16.57 4.83
CA ILE A 51 8.38 -16.11 5.24
C ILE A 51 9.19 -15.59 4.04
N SER A 52 9.30 -16.41 2.99
CA SER A 52 9.99 -16.05 1.74
C SER A 52 9.29 -14.91 0.99
N PHE A 53 7.95 -14.87 1.03
CA PHE A 53 7.17 -13.77 0.48
C PHE A 53 7.45 -12.44 1.20
N ASP A 54 7.58 -12.46 2.53
CA ASP A 54 7.89 -11.28 3.33
C ASP A 54 9.31 -10.79 3.12
N ALA A 55 10.27 -11.71 3.01
CA ALA A 55 11.64 -11.39 2.61
C ALA A 55 11.65 -10.70 1.23
N MET A 56 10.89 -11.21 0.26
CA MET A 56 10.74 -10.61 -1.07
C MET A 56 10.07 -9.22 -1.02
N PHE A 57 9.02 -9.06 -0.23
CA PHE A 57 8.36 -7.76 -0.03
C PHE A 57 9.30 -6.71 0.59
N LYS A 58 10.15 -7.14 1.53
CA LYS A 58 11.19 -6.30 2.13
C LYS A 58 12.29 -5.96 1.13
N TYR A 59 12.79 -6.94 0.38
CA TYR A 59 13.80 -6.75 -0.65
C TYR A 59 13.39 -5.72 -1.71
N PHE A 60 12.15 -5.79 -2.20
CA PHE A 60 11.63 -4.81 -3.17
C PHE A 60 11.16 -3.48 -2.54
N ASN A 61 11.33 -3.29 -1.23
CA ASN A 61 10.91 -2.10 -0.50
C ASN A 61 9.45 -1.70 -0.81
N ILE A 62 8.54 -2.67 -0.72
CA ILE A 62 7.12 -2.42 -0.99
C ILE A 62 6.54 -1.54 0.13
N PRO A 63 6.00 -0.34 -0.18
CA PRO A 63 5.64 0.68 0.80
C PRO A 63 4.60 0.15 1.78
N LYS A 64 4.71 0.54 3.05
CA LYS A 64 3.66 0.34 4.06
C LYS A 64 2.58 1.41 3.91
N ALA A 65 1.40 1.12 4.47
CA ALA A 65 0.35 2.13 4.59
C ALA A 65 0.88 3.29 5.44
N LYS A 66 0.56 4.52 5.03
CA LYS A 66 1.01 5.75 5.66
C LYS A 66 0.02 6.87 5.34
N VAL A 67 -0.22 7.75 6.32
CA VAL A 67 -0.91 9.03 6.13
C VAL A 67 0.08 10.06 5.56
N TYR A 68 -0.36 10.77 4.53
CA TYR A 68 0.40 11.79 3.81
C TYR A 68 -0.17 13.20 3.99
N VAL A 69 -1.47 13.32 4.27
CA VAL A 69 -2.16 14.62 4.37
C VAL A 69 -2.89 14.70 5.69
N ASN A 70 -2.62 15.76 6.47
CA ASN A 70 -3.45 16.10 7.60
C ASN A 70 -4.59 17.03 7.14
N ILE A 71 -5.85 16.60 7.27
CA ILE A 71 -7.02 17.41 6.86
C ILE A 71 -7.49 18.40 7.95
N PHE A 72 -7.00 18.26 9.19
CA PHE A 72 -7.27 19.21 10.28
C PHE A 72 -6.23 20.32 10.35
N GLU A 73 -5.12 20.18 9.64
CA GLU A 73 -4.09 21.21 9.55
C GLU A 73 -4.58 22.28 8.57
N LEU A 74 -4.96 23.44 9.11
CA LEU A 74 -5.23 24.63 8.32
C LEU A 74 -3.94 25.03 7.62
N LYS A 75 -3.87 24.87 6.30
CA LYS A 75 -2.80 25.48 5.52
C LYS A 75 -3.14 26.94 5.30
N GLU A 76 -2.25 27.83 5.71
CA GLU A 76 -2.36 29.28 5.47
C GLU A 76 -2.51 29.61 3.98
N ASP A 77 -2.00 28.73 3.11
CA ASP A 77 -1.98 28.93 1.65
C ASP A 77 -3.22 28.37 0.92
N ILE A 78 -4.13 27.65 1.60
CA ILE A 78 -5.37 27.21 0.97
C ILE A 78 -6.46 28.23 1.28
N THR A 79 -6.59 29.22 0.42
CA THR A 79 -7.76 30.08 0.33
C THR A 79 -8.96 29.21 -0.05
N TYR A 80 -9.58 28.54 0.91
CA TYR A 80 -10.92 28.01 0.72
C TYR A 80 -11.86 29.21 0.63
N ILE A 81 -12.06 29.71 -0.59
CA ILE A 81 -13.22 30.53 -0.92
C ILE A 81 -14.42 29.61 -0.73
N LEU A 82 -15.08 29.75 0.41
CA LEU A 82 -16.52 29.49 0.53
C LEU A 82 -17.26 30.69 -0.06
#